data_AF-A0A225VTQ3-F1
#
_entry.id   AF-A0A225VTQ3-F1
#
_cell.length_a   1.000
_cell.length_b   1.000
_cell.length_c   1.000
_cell.angle_alpha   90.00
_cell.angle_beta   90.00
_cell.angle_gamma   90.00
#
_symmetry.space_group_name_H-M   'P 1'
#
loop_
_entity.id
_entity.type
_entity.pdbx_description
1 polymer ?
#
loop_
_entity_poly.entity_id
_entity_poly.type
_entity_poly.pdbx_seq_one_letter_code
_entity_poly.pdbx_strand_id
1 'polypeptide(L)'
;MGRNPDPIWEEFSEFRPKSDTKRHPDVSCIHCHDVIMNAQPGRHLYCHIITCPGATAATKAKWSNIAAQKKHKAHSQDVPGFSSPTKVRRTRYGHSTTTK
;
A
#
# COMPACT_ATOMS: atom_id res chain seq x y z
N MET A 1 14.42 15.13 12.06
CA MET A 1 13.50 15.63 11.02
C MET A 1 12.38 14.62 10.85
N GLY A 2 11.23 14.86 11.50
CA GLY A 2 10.10 13.93 11.46
C GLY A 2 9.56 13.76 10.04
N ARG A 3 9.22 12.53 9.65
CA ARG A 3 8.54 12.29 8.37
C ARG A 3 7.21 13.03 8.42
N ASN A 4 6.93 13.87 7.44
CA ASN A 4 5.59 14.46 7.29
C ASN A 4 4.57 13.30 7.25
N PRO A 5 3.52 13.33 8.09
CA PRO A 5 2.50 12.30 8.07
C PRO A 5 1.89 12.22 6.66
N ASP A 6 1.64 10.99 6.19
CA ASP A 6 1.02 10.81 4.89
C ASP A 6 -0.33 11.54 4.84
N PRO A 7 -0.63 12.33 3.79
CA PRO A 7 -1.85 13.14 3.75
C PRO A 7 -3.13 12.29 3.77
N ILE A 8 -3.01 10.98 3.52
CA ILE A 8 -4.16 10.06 3.59
C ILE A 8 -4.79 10.02 4.98
N TRP A 9 -4.04 10.35 6.04
CA TRP A 9 -4.59 10.39 7.40
C TRP A 9 -5.71 11.42 7.57
N GLU A 10 -5.82 12.43 6.69
CA GLU A 10 -6.92 13.41 6.72
C GLU A 10 -8.29 12.78 6.42
N GLU A 11 -8.33 11.63 5.74
CA GLU A 11 -9.57 10.92 5.38
C GLU A 11 -10.01 9.90 6.45
N PHE A 12 -9.26 9.79 7.54
CA PHE A 12 -9.48 8.83 8.61
C PHE A 12 -9.45 9.52 9.97
N SER A 13 -10.36 9.15 10.86
CA SER A 13 -10.37 9.64 12.24
C SER A 13 -9.66 8.63 13.14
N GLU A 14 -8.65 9.08 13.89
CA GLU A 14 -7.93 8.23 14.83
C GLU A 14 -8.84 7.87 16.01
N PHE A 15 -9.10 6.57 16.19
CA PHE A 15 -9.92 6.05 17.28
C PHE A 15 -9.06 5.58 18.45
N ARG A 16 -7.87 5.02 18.16
CA ARG A 16 -6.93 4.57 19.19
C ARG A 16 -5.51 4.99 18.83
N PRO A 17 -4.89 5.91 19.59
CA PRO A 17 -3.54 6.35 19.34
C PRO A 17 -2.54 5.22 19.51
N LYS A 18 -1.38 5.41 18.86
CA LYS A 18 -0.22 4.53 19.04
C LYS A 18 0.18 4.48 20.52
N SER A 19 0.29 3.29 21.09
CA SER A 19 0.78 3.06 22.45
C SER A 19 2.12 2.32 22.44
N ASP A 20 2.78 2.24 23.59
CA ASP A 20 4.01 1.43 23.74
C ASP A 20 3.81 -0.03 23.30
N THR A 21 2.60 -0.54 23.52
CA THR A 21 2.15 -1.90 23.14
C THR A 21 1.64 -2.03 21.69
N LYS A 22 1.35 -0.94 20.98
CA LYS A 22 0.84 -0.96 19.60
C LYS A 22 1.68 -0.09 18.68
N ARG A 23 2.31 -0.70 17.69
CA ARG A 23 3.15 0.01 16.70
C ARG A 23 2.36 0.92 15.76
N HIS A 24 1.07 0.67 15.55
CA HIS A 24 0.20 1.39 14.63
C HIS A 24 -1.12 1.77 15.30
N PRO A 25 -1.68 2.95 15.00
CA PRO A 25 -2.97 3.36 15.54
C PRO A 25 -4.12 2.55 14.93
N ASP A 26 -5.26 2.51 15.62
CA ASP A 26 -6.52 2.07 15.02
C ASP A 26 -7.29 3.32 14.56
N VAL A 27 -7.83 3.29 13.34
CA VAL A 27 -8.53 4.45 12.76
C VAL A 27 -9.88 4.04 12.19
N SER A 28 -10.76 5.01 12.02
CA SER A 28 -12.06 4.86 11.37
C SER A 28 -12.11 5.68 10.08
N CYS A 29 -12.76 5.17 9.04
CA CYS A 29 -12.97 5.93 7.81
C CYS A 29 -14.04 7.00 8.01
N ILE A 30 -13.78 8.25 7.59
CA ILE A 30 -14.76 9.34 7.74
C ILE A 30 -15.97 9.13 6.80
N HIS A 31 -15.79 8.39 5.71
CA HIS A 31 -16.81 8.22 4.67
C HIS A 31 -17.77 7.06 4.92
N CYS A 32 -17.30 5.95 5.48
CA CYS A 32 -18.11 4.75 5.73
C CYS A 32 -18.13 4.31 7.20
N HIS A 33 -17.38 4.98 8.06
CA HIS A 33 -17.24 4.67 9.49
C HIS A 33 -16.68 3.27 9.80
N ASP A 34 -16.17 2.55 8.79
CA ASP A 34 -15.48 1.28 9.01
C ASP A 34 -14.20 1.47 9.83
N VAL A 35 -13.97 0.54 10.76
CA VAL A 35 -12.80 0.53 11.64
C VAL A 35 -11.68 -0.29 11.02
N ILE A 36 -10.50 0.31 10.91
CA ILE A 36 -9.27 -0.29 10.42
C ILE A 36 -8.29 -0.41 11.58
N MET A 37 -8.06 -1.63 12.03
CA MET A 37 -7.08 -1.91 13.08
C MET A 37 -5.65 -1.91 12.53
N ASN A 38 -4.69 -1.47 13.35
CA ASN A 38 -3.27 -1.39 12.96
C ASN A 38 -3.08 -0.69 11.61
N ALA A 39 -3.63 0.51 11.50
CA ALA A 39 -3.71 1.29 10.28
C ALA A 39 -2.32 1.58 9.70
N GLN A 40 -2.14 1.21 8.43
CA GLN A 40 -0.93 1.48 7.66
C GLN A 40 -1.32 2.08 6.32
N PRO A 41 -0.74 3.24 5.92
CA PRO A 41 -1.04 3.89 4.66
C PRO A 41 -0.98 2.94 3.47
N GLY A 42 0.17 2.28 3.28
CA GLY A 42 0.45 1.42 2.14
C GLY A 42 -0.33 0.11 2.07
N ARG A 43 -0.78 -0.43 3.21
CA ARG A 43 -1.49 -1.73 3.26
C ARG A 43 -2.99 -1.59 3.36
N HIS A 44 -3.46 -0.69 4.23
CA HIS A 44 -4.87 -0.64 4.62
C HIS A 44 -5.54 0.62 4.08
N LEU A 45 -4.96 1.81 4.29
CA LEU A 45 -5.65 3.07 4.02
C LEU A 45 -5.88 3.31 2.53
N TYR A 46 -4.84 3.20 1.69
CA TYR A 46 -4.98 3.41 0.24
C TYR A 46 -5.95 2.39 -0.38
N CYS A 47 -5.87 1.13 0.02
CA CYS A 47 -6.76 0.09 -0.50
C CYS A 47 -8.21 0.40 -0.14
N HIS A 48 -8.46 0.71 1.14
CA HIS A 48 -9.79 1.00 1.64
C HIS A 48 -10.41 2.23 0.96
N ILE A 49 -9.72 3.37 0.89
CA ILE A 49 -10.32 4.60 0.35
C ILE A 49 -10.70 4.47 -1.14
N ILE A 50 -9.96 3.67 -1.92
CA ILE A 50 -10.24 3.42 -3.34
C ILE A 50 -11.51 2.57 -3.50
N THR A 51 -11.74 1.60 -2.61
CA THR A 51 -12.90 0.72 -2.64
C THR A 51 -14.04 1.14 -1.70
N CYS A 52 -13.87 2.25 -0.97
CA CYS A 52 -14.77 2.65 0.10
C CYS A 52 -16.18 2.96 -0.47
N PRO A 53 -17.25 2.35 0.06
CA PRO A 53 -18.60 2.58 -0.46
C PRO A 53 -19.08 4.01 -0.24
N GLY A 54 -18.69 4.64 0.88
CA GLY A 54 -19.09 6.01 1.22
C GLY A 54 -18.25 7.10 0.56
N ALA A 55 -17.07 6.79 0.03
CA ALA A 55 -16.19 7.81 -0.55
C ALA A 55 -16.66 8.25 -1.95
N THR A 56 -16.57 9.55 -2.20
CA THR A 56 -16.92 10.13 -3.50
C THR A 56 -15.98 9.64 -4.61
N ALA A 57 -16.45 9.65 -5.87
CA ALA A 57 -15.63 9.27 -7.02
C ALA A 57 -14.37 10.16 -7.16
N ALA A 58 -14.49 11.45 -6.83
CA ALA A 58 -13.36 12.39 -6.84
C ALA A 58 -12.29 12.00 -5.80
N THR A 59 -12.71 11.67 -4.57
CA THR A 59 -11.81 11.20 -3.50
C THR A 59 -11.11 9.90 -3.90
N LYS A 60 -11.84 8.93 -4.43
CA LYS A 60 -11.30 7.66 -4.93
C LYS A 60 -10.24 7.89 -6.02
N ALA A 61 -10.54 8.74 -7.00
CA ALA A 61 -9.62 9.06 -8.09
C ALA A 61 -8.36 9.79 -7.59
N LYS A 62 -8.50 10.76 -6.68
CA LYS A 62 -7.38 11.49 -6.05
C LYS A 62 -6.41 10.50 -5.40
N TRP A 63 -6.90 9.61 -4.55
CA TRP A 63 -6.05 8.69 -3.79
C TRP A 63 -5.49 7.54 -4.64
N SER A 64 -6.20 7.10 -5.67
CA SER A 64 -5.68 6.13 -6.65
C SER A 64 -4.46 6.68 -7.40
N ASN A 65 -4.52 7.93 -7.87
CA ASN A 65 -3.39 8.60 -8.54
C ASN A 65 -2.18 8.76 -7.61
N ILE A 66 -2.39 9.18 -6.37
CA ILE A 66 -1.31 9.33 -5.37
C ILE A 66 -0.66 7.97 -5.06
N ALA A 67 -1.47 6.92 -4.89
CA ALA A 67 -0.98 5.56 -4.64
C ALA A 67 -0.12 5.04 -5.80
N ALA A 68 -0.53 5.31 -7.05
CA ALA A 68 0.25 4.97 -8.24
C ALA A 68 1.60 5.71 -8.26
N GLN A 69 1.60 7.04 -8.07
CA GLN A 69 2.84 7.85 -8.08
C GLN A 69 3.86 7.38 -7.04
N LYS A 70 3.40 6.95 -5.85
CA LYS A 70 4.27 6.38 -4.80
C LYS A 70 4.98 5.09 -5.23
N LYS A 71 4.33 4.24 -6.02
CA LYS A 71 4.96 3.04 -6.58
C LYS A 71 6.05 3.38 -7.61
N HIS A 72 5.80 4.39 -8.45
CA HIS A 72 6.77 4.85 -9.45
C HIS A 72 7.99 5.52 -8.82
N LYS A 73 7.83 6.31 -7.76
CA LYS A 73 8.97 6.91 -7.03
C LYS A 73 9.86 5.86 -6.34
N ALA A 74 9.28 4.76 -5.84
CA ALA A 74 10.08 3.66 -5.27
C ALA A 74 10.93 2.93 -6.33
N HIS A 75 10.57 3.01 -7.61
CA HIS A 75 11.31 2.42 -8.72
C HIS A 75 12.30 3.42 -9.37
N SER A 76 12.21 4.70 -9.03
CA SER A 76 13.03 5.78 -9.63
C SER A 76 13.97 6.43 -8.61
N GLN A 77 14.40 5.70 -7.58
CA GLN A 77 15.69 6.00 -6.98
C GLN A 77 16.75 5.47 -7.94
N ASP A 78 17.17 6.38 -8.81
CA ASP A 78 18.32 6.29 -9.70
C ASP A 78 19.57 6.06 -8.84
N VAL A 79 19.83 4.78 -8.53
CA VAL A 79 21.17 4.29 -8.21
C VAL A 79 21.72 3.70 -9.50
N PRO A 80 22.80 4.25 -10.09
CA PRO A 80 23.44 3.61 -11.22
C PRO A 80 24.06 2.29 -10.73
N GLY A 81 23.36 1.17 -10.95
CA GLY A 81 23.89 -0.16 -10.66
C GLY A 81 22.92 -1.22 -10.15
N PHE A 82 21.64 -0.93 -9.86
CA PHE A 82 20.72 -1.97 -9.37
C PHE A 82 19.89 -2.58 -10.51
N SER A 83 20.42 -3.62 -11.13
CA SER A 83 19.69 -4.47 -12.08
C SER A 83 18.39 -5.00 -11.44
N SER A 84 17.28 -4.83 -12.17
CA SER A 84 15.95 -5.31 -11.79
C SER A 84 15.98 -6.78 -11.37
N PRO A 85 15.19 -7.22 -10.36
CA PRO A 85 14.98 -8.63 -10.13
C PRO A 85 14.11 -9.16 -11.26
N THR A 86 14.75 -9.70 -12.29
CA THR A 86 14.10 -10.47 -13.34
C THR A 86 13.22 -11.51 -12.65
N LYS A 87 11.91 -11.46 -12.89
CA LYS A 87 11.00 -12.54 -12.49
C LYS A 87 11.52 -13.83 -13.14
N VAL A 88 12.27 -14.62 -12.37
CA VAL A 88 12.57 -16.00 -12.72
C VAL A 88 11.23 -16.73 -12.65
N ARG A 89 10.59 -16.87 -13.82
CA ARG A 89 9.46 -17.77 -14.03
C ARG A 89 9.94 -19.16 -13.58
N ARG A 90 9.41 -19.62 -12.44
CA ARG A 90 9.45 -21.02 -12.05
C ARG A 90 8.67 -21.81 -13.10
N THR A 91 9.35 -22.42 -14.07
CA THR A 91 8.79 -23.51 -14.87
C THR A 91 9.25 -24.83 -14.28
N ARG A 92 8.31 -25.48 -13.58
CA ARG A 92 8.38 -26.89 -13.20
C ARG A 92 7.77 -27.71 -14.35
N TYR A 93 8.33 -28.91 -14.54
CA TYR A 93 7.89 -30.06 -15.34
C TYR A 93 8.50 -30.26 -16.74
N GLY A 94 9.46 -31.21 -16.79
CA GLY A 94 9.29 -32.46 -17.53
C GLY A 94 9.81 -32.53 -18.96
N HIS A 95 10.95 -33.18 -19.16
CA HIS A 95 11.09 -34.17 -20.25
C HIS A 95 12.26 -35.12 -19.97
N SER A 96 11.94 -36.38 -19.72
CA SER A 96 12.86 -37.50 -19.82
C SER A 96 13.16 -37.76 -21.28
N THR A 97 14.42 -37.95 -21.68
CA THR A 97 14.76 -38.95 -22.71
C THR A 97 16.16 -39.48 -22.48
N THR A 98 16.19 -40.79 -22.23
CA THR A 98 17.35 -41.66 -22.39
C THR A 98 17.67 -41.76 -23.89
N THR A 99 18.93 -41.86 -24.27
CA THR A 99 19.37 -42.73 -25.39
C THR A 99 20.90 -42.82 -25.42
N LYS A 100 21.36 -44.07 -25.20
CA LYS A 100 22.57 -44.78 -25.65
C LYS A 100 23.89 -44.04 -25.85
#